data_AF-A0A8H3EXE1-F1
#
_entry.id   AF-A0A8H3EXE1-F1
#
_cell.length_a   1.000
_cell.length_b   1.000
_cell.length_c   1.000
_cell.angle_alpha   90.00
_cell.angle_beta   90.00
_cell.angle_gamma   90.00
#
_symmetry.space_group_name_H-M   'P 1'
#
loop_
_entity.id
_entity.type
_entity.pdbx_description
1 polymer ?
#
loop_
_entity_poly.entity_id
_entity_poly.type
_entity_poly.pdbx_seq_one_letter_code
_entity_poly.pdbx_strand_id
1 'polypeptide(L)'
;MLAACAAGDLEKLQQLLSAAGAKAGDAPIESTWASYPSQINPVPSSGPPATSALLAHAVIHARPEILAYLLAIYPTAPVNSVLGSALAHPDLAIFKLLLARDRSIVNQEFESGETALMVACRDGALNSLLPTFLLENGADPNESGLGLTGPLVYAIQYGQPLSLIEKMVKASAKVRTATLCVAIRARKFDVARYFLDNCRIEDEENLEKYSRVDVSESGSEEIKKAFDKRVKICAGRR
;
A
#
# COMPACT_ATOMS: atom_id res chain seq x y z
N MET A 1 11.56 -16.47 22.14
CA MET A 1 10.53 -15.44 21.90
C MET A 1 10.10 -15.43 20.44
N LEU A 2 11.00 -15.24 19.47
CA LEU A 2 10.66 -15.23 18.02
C LEU A 2 9.88 -16.49 17.57
N ALA A 3 10.31 -17.68 17.99
CA ALA A 3 9.58 -18.92 17.69
C ALA A 3 8.16 -18.95 18.28
N ALA A 4 7.96 -18.40 19.48
CA ALA A 4 6.63 -18.28 20.07
C ALA A 4 5.76 -17.28 19.28
N CYS A 5 6.34 -16.16 18.83
CA CYS A 5 5.66 -15.23 17.93
C CYS A 5 5.24 -15.94 16.63
N ALA A 6 6.13 -16.69 15.98
CA ALA A 6 5.82 -17.40 14.75
C ALA A 6 4.76 -18.49 14.92
N ALA A 7 4.82 -19.22 16.04
CA ALA A 7 3.85 -20.27 16.39
C ALA A 7 2.49 -19.72 16.83
N GLY A 8 2.40 -18.44 17.20
CA GLY A 8 1.21 -17.86 17.83
C GLY A 8 1.01 -18.31 19.27
N ASP A 9 2.07 -18.76 19.94
CA ASP A 9 2.03 -19.25 21.31
C ASP A 9 2.12 -18.07 22.30
N LEU A 10 0.96 -17.46 22.57
CA LEU A 10 0.86 -16.28 23.43
C LEU A 10 1.29 -16.57 24.87
N GLU A 11 0.88 -17.73 25.42
CA GLU A 11 1.23 -18.11 26.78
C GLU A 11 2.74 -18.27 26.93
N LYS A 12 3.40 -18.96 25.99
CA LYS A 12 4.85 -19.08 26.02
C LYS A 12 5.55 -17.75 25.85
N LEU A 13 5.03 -16.87 24.99
CA LEU A 13 5.59 -15.53 24.83
C LEU A 13 5.48 -14.71 26.12
N GLN A 14 4.33 -14.76 26.80
CA GLN A 14 4.10 -14.10 28.08
C GLN A 14 5.06 -14.59 29.16
N GLN A 15 5.24 -15.91 29.29
CA GLN A 15 6.19 -16.50 30.23
C GLN A 15 7.62 -16.03 29.96
N LEU A 16 8.05 -16.05 28.70
CA LEU A 16 9.40 -15.65 28.30
C LEU A 16 9.65 -14.16 28.55
N LEU A 17 8.69 -13.29 28.23
CA LEU A 17 8.82 -11.85 28.46
C LEU A 17 8.80 -11.49 29.94
N SER A 18 7.96 -12.16 30.73
CA SER A 18 7.94 -12.00 32.19
C SER A 18 9.26 -12.42 32.83
N ALA A 19 9.84 -13.54 32.37
CA ALA A 19 11.16 -14.00 32.82
C ALA A 19 12.30 -13.03 32.44
N ALA A 20 12.13 -12.26 31.35
CA ALA A 20 13.03 -11.20 30.95
C ALA A 20 12.76 -9.86 31.66
N GLY A 21 11.76 -9.80 32.55
CA GLY A 21 11.41 -8.60 33.32
C GLY A 21 10.57 -7.57 32.55
N ALA A 22 10.07 -7.90 31.35
CA ALA A 22 9.25 -6.99 30.56
C ALA A 22 7.85 -6.85 31.16
N LYS A 23 7.34 -5.62 31.22
CA LYS A 23 6.02 -5.26 31.76
C LYS A 23 5.31 -4.26 30.85
N ALA A 24 4.00 -4.14 31.03
CA ALA A 24 3.19 -3.18 30.28
C ALA A 24 3.68 -1.75 30.47
N GLY A 25 3.88 -1.03 29.36
CA GLY A 25 4.36 0.35 29.38
C GLY A 25 5.86 0.50 29.16
N ASP A 26 6.61 -0.60 29.01
CA ASP A 26 8.05 -0.53 28.79
C ASP A 26 8.41 0.08 27.43
N ALA A 27 9.59 0.68 27.38
CA ALA A 27 10.18 1.12 26.12
C ALA A 27 10.56 -0.09 25.23
N PRO A 28 10.60 0.06 23.90
CA PRO A 28 11.00 -0.99 22.99
C PRO A 28 12.41 -1.48 23.30
N ILE A 29 12.63 -2.78 23.17
CA ILE A 29 13.95 -3.38 23.26
C ILE A 29 14.70 -2.98 22.00
N GLU A 30 15.76 -2.17 22.19
CA GLU A 30 16.63 -1.72 21.11
C GLU A 30 17.47 -2.85 20.55
N SER A 31 17.84 -2.73 19.28
CA SER A 31 18.74 -3.68 18.65
C SER A 31 20.18 -3.42 19.09
N THR A 32 20.89 -4.47 19.53
CA THR A 32 22.21 -4.36 20.18
C THR A 32 23.35 -3.94 19.23
N TRP A 33 23.10 -3.74 17.93
CA TRP A 33 24.13 -3.33 16.97
C TRP A 33 24.40 -1.81 16.93
N ALA A 34 23.56 -0.99 17.56
CA ALA A 34 23.66 0.47 17.46
C ALA A 34 24.76 1.12 18.32
N SER A 35 25.54 0.36 19.11
CA SER A 35 26.45 0.96 20.11
C SER A 35 27.96 0.67 19.97
N TYR A 36 28.43 -0.08 18.96
CA TYR A 36 29.87 -0.33 18.79
C TYR A 36 30.34 -0.30 17.33
N PRO A 37 30.79 0.86 16.81
CA PRO A 37 31.35 1.00 15.46
C PRO A 37 32.68 0.26 15.22
N SER A 38 33.26 -0.38 16.25
CA SER A 38 34.66 -0.84 16.24
C SER A 38 34.87 -2.34 16.47
N GLN A 39 33.84 -3.17 16.58
CA GLN A 39 34.00 -4.63 16.72
C GLN A 39 33.48 -5.38 15.49
N ILE A 40 34.40 -6.04 14.77
CA ILE A 40 34.19 -6.76 13.50
C ILE A 40 33.55 -8.16 13.72
N ASN A 41 33.16 -8.52 14.95
CA ASN A 41 32.54 -9.82 15.23
C ASN A 41 31.16 -9.65 15.89
N PRO A 42 30.08 -10.22 15.33
CA PRO A 42 28.77 -10.19 15.97
C PRO A 42 28.82 -11.03 17.26
N VAL A 43 28.70 -10.38 18.41
CA VAL A 43 28.45 -11.06 19.67
C VAL A 43 27.00 -11.57 19.64
N PRO A 44 26.75 -12.87 19.85
CA PRO A 44 25.38 -13.38 20.00
C PRO A 44 24.68 -12.60 21.12
N SER A 45 23.55 -11.96 20.81
CA SER A 45 22.74 -11.25 21.79
C SER A 45 22.36 -12.19 22.93
N SER A 46 22.94 -12.01 24.11
CA SER A 46 22.56 -12.71 25.34
C SER A 46 21.25 -12.19 25.95
N GLY A 47 20.62 -11.20 25.32
CA GLY A 47 19.38 -10.57 25.75
C GLY A 47 18.16 -10.95 24.90
N PRO A 48 16.96 -10.49 25.32
CA PRO A 48 15.73 -10.69 24.54
C PRO A 48 15.87 -10.05 23.15
N PRO A 49 15.22 -10.60 22.11
CA PRO A 49 15.23 -10.02 20.77
C PRO A 49 14.66 -8.59 20.77
N ALA A 50 15.15 -7.77 19.84
CA ALA A 50 14.62 -6.42 19.64
C ALA A 50 13.10 -6.43 19.37
N THR A 51 12.40 -5.41 19.86
CA THR A 51 10.93 -5.32 19.71
C THR A 51 10.52 -5.30 18.23
N SER A 52 11.30 -4.64 17.37
CA SER A 52 11.07 -4.63 15.92
C SER A 52 11.09 -6.04 15.30
N ALA A 53 11.97 -6.92 15.76
CA ALA A 53 12.03 -8.30 15.30
C ALA A 53 10.84 -9.13 15.80
N LEU A 54 10.39 -8.91 17.04
CA LEU A 54 9.19 -9.55 17.60
C LEU A 54 7.93 -9.12 16.83
N LEU A 55 7.77 -7.83 16.58
CA LEU A 55 6.67 -7.28 15.80
C LEU A 55 6.69 -7.82 14.36
N ALA A 56 7.85 -7.84 13.71
CA ALA A 56 7.99 -8.37 12.35
C ALA A 56 7.58 -9.85 12.27
N HIS A 57 7.96 -10.69 13.25
CA HIS A 57 7.54 -12.09 13.26
C HIS A 57 6.03 -12.24 13.48
N ALA A 58 5.42 -11.42 14.36
CA ALA A 58 3.97 -11.43 14.54
C ALA A 58 3.25 -11.07 13.23
N VAL A 59 3.78 -10.10 12.49
CA VAL A 59 3.24 -9.65 11.19
C VAL A 59 3.42 -10.70 10.10
N ILE A 60 4.64 -11.17 9.86
CA ILE A 60 4.98 -12.14 8.80
C ILE A 60 4.17 -13.43 8.94
N HIS A 61 3.89 -13.84 10.18
CA HIS A 61 3.14 -15.06 10.48
C HIS A 61 1.64 -14.82 10.76
N ALA A 62 1.12 -13.63 10.47
CA ALA A 62 -0.29 -13.27 10.64
C ALA A 62 -0.85 -13.59 12.04
N ARG A 63 -0.17 -13.12 13.09
CA ARG A 63 -0.53 -13.34 14.51
C ARG A 63 -1.04 -12.05 15.16
N PRO A 64 -2.31 -11.66 14.97
CA PRO A 64 -2.85 -10.42 15.52
C PRO A 64 -2.88 -10.39 17.05
N GLU A 65 -3.13 -11.52 17.72
CA GLU A 65 -3.12 -11.60 19.19
C GLU A 65 -1.72 -11.35 19.76
N ILE A 66 -0.69 -11.93 19.15
CA ILE A 66 0.71 -11.68 19.50
C ILE A 66 1.06 -10.22 19.25
N LEU A 67 0.69 -9.68 18.09
CA LEU A 67 0.96 -8.27 17.75
C LEU A 67 0.30 -7.33 18.76
N ALA A 68 -0.99 -7.54 19.07
CA ALA A 68 -1.72 -6.74 20.04
C ALA A 68 -1.07 -6.78 21.43
N TYR A 69 -0.65 -7.98 21.88
CA TYR A 69 0.06 -8.13 23.14
C TYR A 69 1.40 -7.38 23.15
N LEU A 70 2.21 -7.51 22.08
CA LEU A 70 3.48 -6.81 21.97
C LEU A 70 3.30 -5.28 21.96
N LEU A 71 2.29 -4.75 21.26
CA LEU A 71 1.98 -3.32 21.23
C LEU A 71 1.49 -2.80 22.59
N ALA A 72 0.83 -3.63 23.40
CA ALA A 72 0.44 -3.29 24.76
C ALA A 72 1.64 -3.25 25.72
N ILE A 73 2.59 -4.18 25.56
CA ILE A 73 3.83 -4.17 26.34
C ILE A 73 4.71 -2.97 25.97
N TYR A 74 4.83 -2.68 24.67
CA TYR A 74 5.70 -1.64 24.13
C TYR A 74 4.91 -0.50 23.45
N PRO A 75 4.22 0.38 24.21
CA PRO A 75 3.35 1.43 23.67
C PRO A 75 4.11 2.61 23.05
N THR A 76 5.43 2.57 22.93
CA THR A 76 6.21 3.52 22.10
C THR A 76 6.91 2.84 20.94
N ALA A 77 6.65 1.54 20.69
CA ALA A 77 7.24 0.82 19.56
C ALA A 77 6.75 1.41 18.22
N PRO A 78 7.68 1.73 17.30
CA PRO A 78 7.34 2.22 15.96
C PRO A 78 6.73 1.10 15.12
N VAL A 79 5.52 1.32 14.58
CA VAL A 79 4.82 0.35 13.71
C VAL A 79 5.13 0.53 12.22
N ASN A 80 5.65 1.69 11.82
CA ASN A 80 6.12 1.92 10.46
C ASN A 80 7.24 0.96 10.03
N SER A 81 8.09 0.52 10.97
CA SER A 81 9.19 -0.41 10.67
C SER A 81 8.73 -1.79 10.17
N VAL A 82 7.47 -2.16 10.41
CA VAL A 82 6.89 -3.44 9.98
C VAL A 82 5.86 -3.30 8.85
N LEU A 83 5.63 -2.09 8.33
CA LEU A 83 4.67 -1.85 7.25
C LEU A 83 5.03 -2.63 5.98
N GLY A 84 6.32 -2.68 5.62
CA GLY A 84 6.79 -3.47 4.47
C GLY A 84 6.51 -4.96 4.64
N SER A 85 6.72 -5.52 5.84
CA SER A 85 6.38 -6.91 6.15
C SER A 85 4.87 -7.16 6.09
N ALA A 86 4.06 -6.21 6.54
CA ALA A 86 2.59 -6.32 6.48
C ALA A 86 2.08 -6.31 5.04
N LEU A 87 2.70 -5.53 4.15
CA LEU A 87 2.37 -5.53 2.71
C LEU A 87 2.82 -6.81 2.02
N ALA A 88 3.97 -7.37 2.40
CA ALA A 88 4.48 -8.64 1.85
C ALA A 88 3.66 -9.86 2.33
N HIS A 89 3.05 -9.77 3.51
CA HIS A 89 2.20 -10.80 4.10
C HIS A 89 0.83 -10.21 4.53
N PRO A 90 -0.05 -9.87 3.57
CA PRO A 90 -1.30 -9.15 3.87
C PRO A 90 -2.23 -9.92 4.81
N ASP A 91 -2.49 -9.32 5.97
CA ASP A 91 -3.56 -9.74 6.90
C ASP A 91 -4.31 -8.51 7.41
N LEU A 92 -5.63 -8.46 7.22
CA LEU A 92 -6.42 -7.29 7.58
C LEU A 92 -6.49 -7.06 9.10
N ALA A 93 -6.39 -8.10 9.92
CA ALA A 93 -6.38 -7.94 11.38
C ALA A 93 -5.06 -7.29 11.83
N ILE A 94 -3.94 -7.69 11.21
CA ILE A 94 -2.65 -7.02 11.39
C ILE A 94 -2.75 -5.54 10.98
N PHE A 95 -3.23 -5.24 9.77
CA PHE A 95 -3.37 -3.84 9.33
C PHE A 95 -4.27 -3.00 10.24
N LYS A 96 -5.38 -3.56 10.75
CA LYS A 96 -6.24 -2.87 11.72
C LYS A 96 -5.47 -2.50 12.99
N LEU A 97 -4.62 -3.39 13.51
CA LEU A 97 -3.80 -3.11 14.69
C LEU A 97 -2.74 -2.04 14.41
N LEU A 98 -2.06 -2.11 13.26
CA LEU A 98 -1.07 -1.11 12.88
C LEU A 98 -1.69 0.28 12.71
N LEU A 99 -2.85 0.38 12.03
CA LEU A 99 -3.55 1.66 11.83
C LEU A 99 -4.20 2.21 13.11
N ALA A 100 -4.66 1.34 14.01
CA ALA A 100 -5.14 1.76 15.33
C ALA A 100 -4.00 2.36 16.16
N ARG A 101 -2.77 1.91 15.91
CA ARG A 101 -1.57 2.39 16.59
C ARG A 101 -1.08 3.71 16.03
N ASP A 102 -1.01 3.82 14.72
CA ASP A 102 -0.58 5.03 14.03
C ASP A 102 -1.30 5.11 12.68
N ARG A 103 -2.20 6.09 12.53
CA ARG A 103 -2.95 6.28 11.28
C ARG A 103 -2.10 6.84 10.16
N SER A 104 -0.99 7.52 10.47
CA SER A 104 -0.15 8.19 9.46
C SER A 104 0.57 7.19 8.55
N ILE A 105 0.81 5.96 9.02
CA ILE A 105 1.49 4.93 8.23
C ILE A 105 0.77 4.56 6.93
N VAL A 106 -0.54 4.85 6.83
CA VAL A 106 -1.34 4.50 5.64
C VAL A 106 -0.83 5.21 4.37
N ASN A 107 -0.24 6.40 4.55
CA ASN A 107 0.27 7.27 3.49
C ASN A 107 1.80 7.40 3.53
N GLN A 108 2.47 6.60 4.36
CA GLN A 108 3.91 6.64 4.42
C GLN A 108 4.54 6.17 3.10
N GLU A 109 5.54 6.91 2.65
CA GLU A 109 6.38 6.53 1.52
C GLU A 109 7.53 5.61 1.96
N PHE A 110 7.79 4.59 1.15
CA PHE A 110 9.00 3.78 1.25
C PHE A 110 10.20 4.53 0.67
N GLU A 111 11.41 4.05 0.92
CA GLU A 111 12.63 4.61 0.32
C GLU A 111 12.61 4.58 -1.23
N SER A 112 11.82 3.69 -1.83
CA SER A 112 11.57 3.63 -3.27
C SER A 112 10.66 4.76 -3.78
N GLY A 113 10.01 5.52 -2.89
CA GLY A 113 8.92 6.44 -3.20
C GLY A 113 7.57 5.75 -3.42
N GLU A 114 7.46 4.44 -3.24
CA GLU A 114 6.15 3.79 -3.31
C GLU A 114 5.36 4.08 -2.03
N THR A 115 4.04 4.28 -2.14
CA THR A 115 3.12 4.27 -1.00
C THR A 115 2.60 2.85 -0.75
N ALA A 116 2.03 2.60 0.43
CA ALA A 116 1.37 1.33 0.74
C ALA A 116 0.28 0.96 -0.29
N LEU A 117 -0.48 1.94 -0.77
CA LEU A 117 -1.51 1.73 -1.78
C LEU A 117 -0.93 1.34 -3.15
N MET A 118 0.22 1.91 -3.54
CA MET A 118 0.91 1.52 -4.78
C MET A 118 1.39 0.07 -4.72
N VAL A 119 2.04 -0.32 -3.62
CA VAL A 119 2.50 -1.70 -3.41
C VAL A 119 1.33 -2.68 -3.43
N ALA A 120 0.23 -2.35 -2.75
CA ALA A 120 -0.97 -3.17 -2.73
C ALA A 120 -1.63 -3.32 -4.12
N CYS A 121 -1.62 -2.25 -4.94
CA CYS A 121 -2.09 -2.29 -6.32
C CYS A 121 -1.19 -3.14 -7.23
N ARG A 122 0.13 -3.16 -6.98
CA ARG A 122 1.08 -3.97 -7.75
C ARG A 122 0.91 -5.46 -7.49
N ASP A 123 0.92 -5.84 -6.22
CA ASP A 123 1.02 -7.25 -5.81
C ASP A 123 -0.36 -7.93 -5.77
N GLY A 124 -1.45 -7.15 -5.82
CA GLY A 124 -2.82 -7.60 -5.62
C GLY A 124 -3.64 -7.87 -6.89
N ALA A 125 -3.06 -8.21 -8.04
CA ALA A 125 -3.82 -8.33 -9.30
C ALA A 125 -5.04 -9.29 -9.22
N LEU A 126 -4.98 -10.28 -8.32
CA LEU A 126 -6.07 -11.22 -8.03
C LEU A 126 -6.84 -10.93 -6.73
N ASN A 127 -6.40 -9.94 -5.95
CA ASN A 127 -6.98 -9.63 -4.66
C ASN A 127 -6.97 -8.12 -4.38
N SER A 128 -8.07 -7.46 -4.73
CA SER A 128 -8.29 -6.03 -4.46
C SER A 128 -8.67 -5.72 -3.02
N LEU A 129 -8.71 -6.72 -2.12
CA LEU A 129 -9.11 -6.56 -0.72
C LEU A 129 -8.19 -5.59 0.03
N LEU A 130 -6.87 -5.77 -0.08
CA LEU A 130 -5.90 -4.91 0.60
C LEU A 130 -5.93 -3.46 0.08
N PRO A 131 -5.81 -3.18 -1.24
CA PRO A 131 -5.87 -1.80 -1.71
C PRO A 131 -7.23 -1.14 -1.43
N THR A 132 -8.33 -1.92 -1.47
CA THR A 132 -9.65 -1.46 -1.03
C THR A 132 -9.63 -1.06 0.45
N PHE A 133 -9.09 -1.93 1.31
CA PHE A 133 -9.01 -1.68 2.74
C PHE A 133 -8.17 -0.43 3.04
N LEU A 134 -7.03 -0.26 2.36
CA LEU A 134 -6.18 0.92 2.52
C LEU A 134 -6.92 2.21 2.12
N LEU A 135 -7.61 2.21 0.97
CA LEU A 135 -8.46 3.34 0.55
C LEU A 135 -9.54 3.66 1.58
N GLU A 136 -10.24 2.65 2.08
CA GLU A 136 -11.29 2.80 3.10
C GLU A 136 -10.74 3.32 4.43
N ASN A 137 -9.42 3.22 4.66
CA ASN A 137 -8.74 3.73 5.84
C ASN A 137 -7.96 5.05 5.62
N GLY A 138 -8.15 5.70 4.46
CA GLY A 138 -7.62 7.04 4.19
C GLY A 138 -6.31 7.07 3.41
N ALA A 139 -5.96 5.98 2.72
CA ALA A 139 -4.88 6.03 1.74
C ALA A 139 -5.20 7.05 0.63
N ASP A 140 -4.31 8.00 0.37
CA ASP A 140 -4.51 8.99 -0.70
C ASP A 140 -4.25 8.35 -2.07
N PRO A 141 -5.25 8.30 -2.98
CA PRO A 141 -5.05 7.73 -4.31
C PRO A 141 -4.20 8.61 -5.25
N ASN A 142 -3.75 9.77 -4.80
CA ASN A 142 -2.92 10.71 -5.56
C ASN A 142 -1.48 10.81 -5.04
N GLU A 143 -1.18 10.23 -3.88
CA GLU A 143 0.15 10.32 -3.27
C GLU A 143 1.13 9.43 -4.03
N SER A 144 2.19 10.06 -4.55
CA SER A 144 3.17 9.45 -5.43
C SER A 144 4.56 9.82 -4.93
N GLY A 145 5.47 8.87 -4.75
CA GLY A 145 6.82 9.26 -4.36
C GLY A 145 7.61 9.91 -5.49
N LEU A 146 7.50 9.45 -6.74
CA LEU A 146 8.31 9.98 -7.86
C LEU A 146 7.62 9.90 -9.24
N GLY A 147 7.09 11.02 -9.76
CA GLY A 147 6.66 11.17 -11.17
C GLY A 147 5.15 11.03 -11.44
N LEU A 148 4.77 10.75 -12.69
CA LEU A 148 3.36 10.51 -13.13
C LEU A 148 2.82 9.12 -12.71
N THR A 149 3.46 8.47 -11.75
CA THR A 149 3.30 7.06 -11.38
C THR A 149 2.53 6.92 -10.06
N GLY A 150 1.36 7.57 -9.98
CA GLY A 150 0.50 7.49 -8.79
C GLY A 150 -0.25 6.15 -8.65
N PRO A 151 -0.93 5.93 -7.51
CA PRO A 151 -1.69 4.70 -7.22
C PRO A 151 -2.66 4.29 -8.32
N LEU A 152 -3.36 5.25 -8.94
CA LEU A 152 -4.32 4.98 -10.02
C LEU A 152 -3.63 4.38 -11.26
N VAL A 153 -2.42 4.84 -11.59
CA VAL A 153 -1.64 4.31 -12.72
C VAL A 153 -1.17 2.89 -12.41
N TYR A 154 -0.70 2.64 -11.19
CA TYR A 154 -0.33 1.30 -10.72
C TYR A 154 -1.50 0.32 -10.82
N ALA A 155 -2.68 0.72 -10.34
CA ALA A 155 -3.86 -0.12 -10.40
C ALA A 155 -4.19 -0.55 -11.85
N ILE A 156 -4.05 0.35 -12.82
CA ILE A 156 -4.27 0.03 -14.23
C ILE A 156 -3.19 -0.90 -14.78
N GLN A 157 -1.91 -0.56 -14.56
CA GLN A 157 -0.76 -1.30 -15.11
C GLN A 157 -0.71 -2.74 -14.60
N TYR A 158 -0.99 -2.93 -13.31
CA TYR A 158 -1.01 -4.25 -12.68
C TYR A 158 -2.39 -4.91 -12.74
N GLY A 159 -3.31 -4.32 -13.50
CA GLY A 159 -4.54 -4.97 -13.92
C GLY A 159 -5.58 -5.19 -12.83
N GLN A 160 -5.60 -4.31 -11.81
CA GLN A 160 -6.64 -4.26 -10.79
C GLN A 160 -8.04 -4.16 -11.40
N PRO A 161 -9.07 -4.69 -10.72
CA PRO A 161 -10.43 -4.71 -11.25
C PRO A 161 -11.00 -3.29 -11.39
N LEU A 162 -11.88 -3.09 -12.37
CA LEU A 162 -12.59 -1.83 -12.58
C LEU A 162 -13.29 -1.33 -11.31
N SER A 163 -13.83 -2.21 -10.47
CA SER A 163 -14.47 -1.84 -9.20
C SER A 163 -13.52 -1.13 -8.22
N LEU A 164 -12.22 -1.50 -8.19
CA LEU A 164 -11.22 -0.78 -7.40
C LEU A 164 -10.91 0.58 -8.03
N ILE A 165 -10.76 0.63 -9.35
CA ILE A 165 -10.52 1.88 -10.09
C ILE A 165 -11.66 2.88 -9.85
N GLU A 166 -12.92 2.42 -9.91
CA GLU A 166 -14.09 3.22 -9.59
C GLU A 166 -14.05 3.74 -8.14
N LYS A 167 -13.66 2.90 -7.17
CA LYS A 167 -13.48 3.31 -5.77
C LYS A 167 -12.41 4.39 -5.64
N MET A 168 -11.28 4.25 -6.34
CA MET A 168 -10.21 5.26 -6.33
C MET A 168 -10.71 6.59 -6.88
N VAL A 169 -11.43 6.59 -8.02
CA VAL A 169 -12.02 7.80 -8.59
C VAL A 169 -13.03 8.43 -7.64
N LYS A 170 -13.87 7.62 -6.98
CA LYS A 170 -14.80 8.10 -5.92
C LYS A 170 -14.05 8.69 -4.71
N ALA A 171 -12.86 8.16 -4.41
CA ALA A 171 -11.93 8.71 -3.42
C ALA A 171 -11.10 9.90 -3.96
N SER A 172 -11.55 10.56 -5.04
CA SER A 172 -10.90 11.72 -5.66
C SER A 172 -9.53 11.45 -6.30
N ALA A 173 -9.30 10.23 -6.80
CA ALA A 173 -8.16 9.96 -7.67
C ALA A 173 -8.24 10.81 -8.94
N LYS A 174 -7.15 11.51 -9.26
CA LYS A 174 -7.04 12.39 -10.42
C LYS A 174 -6.92 11.58 -11.71
N VAL A 175 -7.96 11.62 -12.53
CA VAL A 175 -7.94 11.04 -13.87
C VAL A 175 -7.32 12.04 -14.85
N ARG A 176 -6.22 11.66 -15.48
CA ARG A 176 -5.51 12.49 -16.47
C ARG A 176 -5.47 11.80 -17.83
N THR A 177 -5.15 12.57 -18.86
CA THR A 177 -4.95 12.07 -20.22
C THR A 177 -3.87 10.98 -20.25
N ALA A 178 -2.78 11.17 -19.49
CA ALA A 178 -1.74 10.15 -19.34
C ALA A 178 -2.30 8.82 -18.77
N THR A 179 -3.17 8.89 -17.76
CA THR A 179 -3.82 7.72 -17.16
C THR A 179 -4.73 6.99 -18.15
N LEU A 180 -5.45 7.73 -19.00
CA LEU A 180 -6.22 7.16 -20.11
C LEU A 180 -5.32 6.44 -21.13
N CYS A 181 -4.23 7.07 -21.55
CA CYS A 181 -3.24 6.45 -22.45
C CYS A 181 -2.70 5.13 -21.88
N VAL A 182 -2.37 5.11 -20.58
CA VAL A 182 -1.93 3.88 -19.90
C VAL A 182 -3.01 2.79 -19.96
N ALA A 183 -4.28 3.12 -19.70
CA ALA A 183 -5.38 2.15 -19.78
C ALA A 183 -5.54 1.56 -21.20
N ILE A 184 -5.44 2.40 -22.23
CA ILE A 184 -5.52 1.97 -23.62
C ILE A 184 -4.35 1.05 -24.00
N ARG A 185 -3.12 1.45 -23.69
CA ARG A 185 -1.91 0.66 -23.97
C ARG A 185 -1.88 -0.67 -23.21
N ALA A 186 -2.40 -0.68 -21.97
CA ALA A 186 -2.57 -1.87 -21.16
C ALA A 186 -3.78 -2.73 -21.60
N ARG A 187 -4.51 -2.33 -22.66
CA ARG A 187 -5.70 -3.02 -23.19
C ARG A 187 -6.83 -3.15 -22.16
N LYS A 188 -6.85 -2.28 -21.15
CA LYS A 188 -7.91 -2.17 -20.13
C LYS A 188 -9.03 -1.28 -20.66
N PHE A 189 -9.72 -1.78 -21.68
CA PHE A 189 -10.74 -1.03 -22.41
C PHE A 189 -11.98 -0.70 -21.57
N ASP A 190 -12.32 -1.55 -20.61
CA ASP A 190 -13.34 -1.28 -19.59
C ASP A 190 -13.00 -0.02 -18.77
N VAL A 191 -11.75 0.09 -18.29
CA VAL A 191 -11.24 1.26 -17.56
C VAL A 191 -11.17 2.49 -18.46
N ALA A 192 -10.62 2.35 -19.68
CA ALA A 192 -10.54 3.45 -20.64
C ALA A 192 -11.95 3.98 -20.99
N ARG A 193 -12.91 3.09 -21.19
CA ARG A 193 -14.31 3.44 -21.45
C ARG A 193 -14.93 4.15 -20.25
N TYR A 194 -14.72 3.62 -19.04
CA TYR A 194 -15.17 4.24 -17.80
C TYR A 194 -14.65 5.68 -17.66
N PHE A 195 -13.36 5.92 -17.93
CA PHE A 195 -12.78 7.26 -17.88
C PHE A 195 -13.41 8.23 -18.89
N LEU A 196 -13.59 7.80 -20.13
CA LEU A 196 -14.17 8.64 -21.18
C LEU A 196 -15.63 9.02 -20.90
N ASP A 197 -16.41 8.07 -20.39
CA ASP A 197 -17.85 8.26 -20.14
C ASP A 197 -18.15 8.96 -18.81
N ASN A 198 -17.41 8.64 -17.74
CA ASN A 198 -17.85 8.94 -16.38
C ASN A 198 -16.90 9.87 -15.61
N CYS A 199 -15.66 10.06 -16.06
CA CYS A 199 -14.68 10.83 -15.31
C CYS A 199 -14.50 12.26 -15.83
N ARG A 200 -14.14 13.18 -14.93
CA ARG A 200 -13.52 14.45 -15.29
C ARG A 200 -12.04 14.19 -15.55
N ILE A 201 -11.59 14.43 -16.78
CA ILE A 201 -10.16 14.37 -17.13
C ILE A 201 -9.58 15.75 -16.81
N GLU A 202 -8.59 15.83 -15.92
CA GLU A 202 -8.11 17.12 -15.40
C GLU A 202 -7.44 18.01 -16.44
N ASP A 203 -6.74 17.40 -17.40
CA ASP A 203 -5.99 18.05 -18.47
C ASP A 203 -6.67 17.82 -19.83
N GLU A 204 -7.99 17.98 -19.89
CA GLU A 204 -8.79 17.66 -21.07
C GLU A 204 -8.40 18.47 -22.32
N GLU A 205 -7.73 19.61 -22.15
CA GLU A 205 -7.16 20.38 -23.25
C GLU A 205 -6.08 19.63 -24.04
N ASN A 206 -5.46 18.65 -23.39
CA ASN A 206 -4.40 17.82 -23.93
C ASN A 206 -4.92 16.44 -24.40
N LEU A 207 -6.20 16.13 -24.15
CA LEU A 207 -6.82 14.84 -24.44
C LEU A 207 -6.57 14.39 -25.88
N GLU A 208 -6.95 15.24 -26.84
CA GLU A 208 -6.86 14.89 -28.26
C GLU A 208 -5.42 14.76 -28.73
N LYS A 209 -4.56 15.69 -28.31
CA LYS A 209 -3.15 15.75 -28.70
C LYS A 209 -2.36 14.51 -28.30
N TYR A 210 -2.58 13.99 -27.09
CA TYR A 210 -1.75 12.92 -26.55
C TYR A 210 -2.35 11.51 -26.66
N SER A 211 -3.66 11.36 -26.79
CA SER A 211 -4.29 10.03 -26.80
C SER A 211 -4.80 9.56 -28.17
N ARG A 212 -4.89 10.44 -29.18
CA ARG A 212 -5.42 10.08 -30.51
C ARG A 212 -4.65 8.93 -31.18
N VAL A 213 -3.32 8.91 -31.06
CA VAL A 213 -2.49 7.83 -31.61
C VAL A 213 -2.79 6.52 -30.89
N ASP A 214 -2.75 6.49 -29.56
CA ASP A 214 -3.05 5.30 -28.76
C ASP A 214 -4.46 4.77 -29.05
N VAL A 215 -5.46 5.65 -29.18
CA VAL A 215 -6.85 5.29 -29.53
C VAL A 215 -6.92 4.66 -30.91
N SER A 216 -6.22 5.22 -31.90
CA SER A 216 -6.16 4.68 -33.25
C SER A 216 -5.55 3.28 -33.28
N GLU A 217 -4.40 3.13 -32.63
CA GLU A 217 -3.62 1.88 -32.55
C GLU A 217 -4.28 0.82 -31.65
N SER A 218 -5.20 1.22 -30.75
CA SER A 218 -5.92 0.28 -29.88
C SER A 218 -6.73 -0.77 -30.65
N GLY A 219 -7.16 -0.45 -31.87
CA GLY A 219 -8.03 -1.29 -32.69
C GLY A 219 -9.47 -1.45 -32.15
N SER A 220 -9.83 -0.82 -31.03
CA SER A 220 -11.20 -0.88 -30.47
C SER A 220 -12.07 0.23 -31.04
N GLU A 221 -13.11 -0.17 -31.77
CA GLU A 221 -14.10 0.75 -32.32
C GLU A 221 -14.94 1.40 -31.21
N GLU A 222 -15.16 0.68 -30.10
CA GLU A 222 -15.84 1.19 -28.92
C GLU A 222 -15.06 2.33 -28.28
N ILE A 223 -13.73 2.18 -28.12
CA ILE A 223 -12.86 3.22 -27.57
C ILE A 223 -12.75 4.42 -28.51
N LYS A 224 -12.68 4.19 -29.83
CA LYS A 224 -12.69 5.27 -30.82
C LYS A 224 -13.96 6.11 -30.72
N LYS A 225 -15.13 5.48 -30.72
CA LYS A 225 -16.43 6.17 -30.57
C LYS A 225 -16.53 6.93 -29.25
N ALA A 226 -16.09 6.29 -28.15
CA ALA A 226 -16.04 6.89 -26.83
C ALA A 226 -15.21 8.18 -26.81
N PHE A 227 -14.02 8.10 -27.39
CA PHE A 227 -13.05 9.17 -27.45
C PHE A 227 -13.57 10.33 -28.31
N ASP A 228 -14.08 10.06 -29.52
CA ASP A 228 -14.61 11.09 -30.40
C ASP A 228 -15.80 11.84 -29.78
N LYS A 229 -16.68 11.10 -29.08
CA LYS A 229 -17.76 11.70 -28.31
C LYS A 229 -17.21 12.63 -27.23
N ARG A 230 -16.19 12.22 -26.49
CA ARG A 230 -15.59 13.03 -25.41
C ARG A 230 -14.91 14.28 -25.95
N VAL A 231 -14.12 14.17 -27.03
CA VAL A 231 -13.45 15.30 -27.68
C VAL A 231 -14.48 16.36 -28.12
N LYS A 232 -15.59 15.94 -28.75
CA LYS A 232 -16.68 16.85 -29.14
C LYS A 232 -17.29 17.58 -27.95
N ILE A 233 -17.51 16.89 -26.82
CA ILE A 233 -18.02 17.51 -25.59
C ILE A 233 -17.05 18.57 -25.07
N CYS A 234 -15.75 18.27 -25.04
CA CYS A 234 -14.73 19.23 -24.59
C CYS A 234 -14.60 20.44 -25.51
N ALA A 235 -14.74 20.25 -26.84
CA ALA A 235 -14.71 21.34 -27.82
C ALA A 235 -15.92 22.28 -27.69
N GLY A 236 -17.11 21.76 -27.39
CA GLY A 236 -18.33 22.58 -27.23
C GLY A 236 -18.43 23.37 -25.92
N ARG A 237 -17.48 23.21 -25.00
CA ARG A 237 -17.40 23.95 -23.72
C ARG A 237 -16.46 25.16 -23.78
N ARG A 238 -15.73 25.33 -24.87
CA ARG A 238 -14.77 26.43 -25.07
C ARG A 238 -15.42 27.65 -25.72
#